data_AF-A0A5P9HM10-F1
#
_entry.id   AF-A0A5P9HM10-F1
#
_cell.length_a   1.000
_cell.length_b   1.000
_cell.length_c   1.000
_cell.angle_alpha   90.00
_cell.angle_beta   90.00
_cell.angle_gamma   90.00
#
_symmetry.space_group_name_H-M   'P 1'
#
loop_
_entity.id
_entity.type
_entity.pdbx_description
1 polymer ?
#
loop_
_entity_poly.entity_id
_entity_poly.type
_entity_poly.pdbx_seq_one_letter_code
_entity_poly.pdbx_strand_id
1 'polypeptide(L)'
;MKAISTFQYDHWAPKPVEELVVGDLISHGGTVATVTAPPYEEAGVTRIPGKPYDPGPINLMLGEFADDKEHIVMAMDLVGSGLAEFDDGTALITDLEEGHGLIYSPRLPIAELEAFCAEHIERYQAFYDANADAIDRCQLIPMQPWWQESPTQEGGIISLSGPE
;
A
#
# COMPACT_ATOMS: atom_id res chain seq x y z
N MET A 1 9.26 -25.06 -0.04
CA MET A 1 9.91 -23.75 -0.25
C MET A 1 9.43 -22.83 0.86
N LYS A 2 10.34 -22.10 1.51
CA LYS A 2 9.96 -21.15 2.58
C LYS A 2 9.58 -19.85 1.89
N ALA A 3 8.43 -19.29 2.22
CA ALA A 3 7.98 -18.00 1.70
C ALA A 3 7.74 -17.04 2.87
N ILE A 4 7.89 -15.76 2.60
CA ILE A 4 7.62 -14.68 3.55
C ILE A 4 6.71 -13.65 2.89
N SER A 5 5.88 -12.98 3.68
CA SER A 5 5.03 -11.91 3.18
C SER A 5 5.89 -10.71 2.80
N THR A 6 5.74 -10.24 1.57
CA THR A 6 6.46 -9.08 1.01
C THR A 6 5.48 -8.03 0.51
N PHE A 7 5.82 -6.77 0.68
CA PHE A 7 5.03 -5.68 0.12
C PHE A 7 5.37 -5.53 -1.37
N GLN A 8 4.39 -5.80 -2.23
CA GLN A 8 4.49 -5.79 -3.68
C GLN A 8 3.56 -4.71 -4.22
N TYR A 9 4.15 -3.57 -4.57
CA TYR A 9 3.46 -2.39 -5.10
C TYR A 9 2.45 -1.75 -4.13
N ASP A 10 1.26 -2.33 -3.98
CA ASP A 10 0.16 -1.86 -3.15
C ASP A 10 -0.46 -2.97 -2.27
N HIS A 11 0.14 -4.16 -2.20
CA HIS A 11 -0.41 -5.27 -1.43
C HIS A 11 0.67 -6.18 -0.87
N TRP A 12 0.26 -7.02 0.07
CA TRP A 12 1.14 -8.03 0.66
C TRP A 12 0.93 -9.38 -0.02
N ALA A 13 2.02 -9.95 -0.56
CA ALA A 13 2.00 -11.24 -1.21
C ALA A 13 3.17 -12.12 -0.76
N PRO A 14 2.98 -13.45 -0.68
CA PRO A 14 4.05 -14.36 -0.34
C PRO A 14 5.10 -14.39 -1.46
N LYS A 15 6.36 -14.22 -1.09
CA LYS A 15 7.52 -14.36 -1.99
C LYS A 15 8.47 -15.44 -1.46
N PRO A 16 8.99 -16.33 -2.32
CA PRO A 16 10.01 -17.29 -1.92
C PRO A 16 11.21 -16.58 -1.30
N VAL A 17 11.75 -17.12 -0.20
CA VAL A 17 12.86 -16.47 0.52
C VAL A 17 14.10 -16.35 -0.37
N GLU A 18 14.34 -17.32 -1.23
CA GLU A 18 15.42 -17.34 -2.23
C GLU A 18 15.33 -16.23 -3.29
N GLU A 19 14.17 -15.62 -3.48
CA GLU A 19 13.94 -14.54 -4.43
C GLU A 19 14.01 -13.14 -3.80
N LEU A 20 14.20 -13.05 -2.47
CA LEU A 20 14.31 -11.78 -1.78
C LEU A 20 15.53 -11.00 -2.24
N VAL A 21 15.32 -9.70 -2.49
CA VAL A 21 16.36 -8.76 -2.89
C VAL A 21 16.49 -7.66 -1.85
N VAL A 22 17.65 -7.00 -1.84
CA VAL A 22 17.88 -5.83 -0.98
C VAL A 22 16.87 -4.74 -1.32
N GLY A 23 16.21 -4.20 -0.30
CA GLY A 23 15.15 -3.20 -0.44
C GLY A 23 13.73 -3.78 -0.33
N ASP A 24 13.54 -5.11 -0.45
CA ASP A 24 12.23 -5.72 -0.24
C ASP A 24 11.74 -5.43 1.18
N LEU A 25 10.48 -5.01 1.32
CA LEU A 25 9.79 -4.92 2.61
C LEU A 25 9.16 -6.27 2.93
N ILE A 26 9.49 -6.82 4.09
CA ILE A 26 8.97 -8.08 4.60
C ILE A 26 8.16 -7.87 5.87
N SER A 27 7.11 -8.67 6.06
CA SER A 27 6.34 -8.71 7.30
C SER A 27 6.56 -10.03 8.02
N HIS A 28 7.00 -9.97 9.28
CA HIS A 28 7.18 -11.14 10.14
C HIS A 28 6.88 -10.81 11.60
N GLY A 29 6.07 -11.64 12.25
CA GLY A 29 5.77 -11.50 13.69
C GLY A 29 5.09 -10.17 14.07
N GLY A 30 4.33 -9.57 13.16
CA GLY A 30 3.69 -8.26 13.38
C GLY A 30 4.60 -7.06 13.14
N THR A 31 5.84 -7.27 12.71
CA THR A 31 6.78 -6.18 12.39
C THR A 31 7.08 -6.16 10.90
N VAL A 32 7.33 -4.96 10.37
CA VAL A 32 7.80 -4.76 9.00
C VAL A 32 9.30 -4.43 9.03
N ALA A 33 10.05 -5.02 8.10
CA ALA A 33 11.49 -4.82 7.98
C ALA A 33 11.90 -4.70 6.52
N THR A 34 12.93 -3.90 6.25
CA THR A 34 13.58 -3.83 4.93
C THR A 34 14.72 -4.82 4.87
N VAL A 35 14.75 -5.66 3.83
CA VAL A 35 15.85 -6.60 3.57
C VAL A 35 17.12 -5.82 3.24
N THR A 36 18.21 -6.11 3.95
CA THR A 36 19.49 -5.39 3.81
C THR A 36 20.58 -6.21 3.13
N ALA A 37 20.43 -7.54 3.06
CA ALA A 37 21.33 -8.44 2.35
C ALA A 37 20.59 -9.72 1.91
N PRO A 38 21.13 -10.48 0.94
CA PRO A 38 20.55 -11.75 0.52
C PRO A 38 20.38 -12.73 1.69
N PRO A 39 19.27 -13.49 1.76
CA PRO A 39 19.07 -14.52 2.77
C PRO A 39 20.15 -15.61 2.71
N TYR A 40 20.46 -16.19 3.86
CA TYR A 40 21.44 -17.27 3.96
C TYR A 40 21.02 -18.33 4.98
N GLU A 41 21.60 -19.52 4.88
CA GLU A 41 21.40 -20.61 5.83
C GLU A 41 22.56 -20.66 6.83
N GLU A 42 22.23 -20.67 8.11
CA GLU A 42 23.21 -20.81 9.19
C GLU A 42 22.68 -21.78 10.23
N ALA A 43 23.42 -22.87 10.47
CA ALA A 43 23.03 -23.94 11.39
C ALA A 43 21.62 -24.52 11.13
N GLY A 44 21.20 -24.59 9.86
CA GLY A 44 19.88 -25.09 9.46
C GLY A 44 18.72 -24.11 9.67
N VAL A 45 19.03 -22.85 10.03
CA VAL A 45 18.07 -21.76 10.17
C VAL A 45 18.28 -20.78 9.03
N THR A 46 17.20 -20.47 8.32
CA THR A 46 17.18 -19.40 7.31
C THR A 46 17.20 -18.05 8.01
N ARG A 47 18.24 -17.27 7.73
CA ARG A 47 18.42 -15.91 8.25
C ARG A 47 18.13 -14.92 7.12
N ILE A 48 17.29 -13.93 7.41
CA ILE A 48 17.00 -12.83 6.48
C ILE A 48 17.54 -11.56 7.15
N PRO A 49 18.68 -11.03 6.69
CA PRO A 49 19.19 -9.75 7.17
C PRO A 49 18.21 -8.64 6.84
N GLY A 50 17.80 -7.88 7.85
CA GLY A 50 16.92 -6.74 7.68
C GLY A 50 17.08 -5.72 8.79
N LYS A 51 16.57 -4.53 8.53
CA LYS A 51 16.39 -3.47 9.53
C LYS A 51 14.89 -3.20 9.71
N PRO A 52 14.42 -2.79 10.90
CA PRO A 52 13.05 -2.31 11.06
C PRO A 52 12.71 -1.29 9.98
N TYR A 53 11.48 -1.34 9.49
CA TYR A 53 10.97 -0.31 8.59
C TYR A 53 11.05 1.04 9.29
N ASP A 54 11.51 2.04 8.55
CA ASP A 54 11.62 3.42 8.98
C ASP A 54 10.87 4.23 7.94
N PRO A 55 9.70 4.81 8.27
CA PRO A 55 8.91 5.63 7.34
C PRO A 55 9.60 6.95 7.00
N GLY A 56 10.71 7.27 7.68
CA GLY A 56 11.40 8.54 7.52
C GLY A 56 10.70 9.67 8.29
N PRO A 57 10.95 10.94 7.90
CA PRO A 57 10.40 12.09 8.62
C PRO A 57 8.88 12.19 8.45
N ILE A 58 8.20 12.64 9.51
CA ILE A 58 6.79 13.03 9.43
C ILE A 58 6.68 14.26 8.52
N ASN A 59 6.01 14.12 7.39
CA ASN A 59 5.73 15.21 6.47
C ASN A 59 4.38 15.86 6.82
N LEU A 60 4.42 17.12 7.27
CA LEU A 60 3.22 17.90 7.54
C LEU A 60 2.80 18.66 6.29
N MET A 61 1.67 18.29 5.69
CA MET A 61 1.08 18.97 4.53
C MET A 61 0.25 20.17 5.02
N LEU A 62 0.84 21.37 5.03
CA LEU A 62 0.20 22.59 5.50
C LEU A 62 0.19 23.68 4.42
N GLY A 63 -0.94 24.38 4.27
CA GLY A 63 -1.08 25.50 3.34
C GLY A 63 -0.78 25.07 1.90
N GLU A 64 0.10 25.81 1.22
CA GLU A 64 0.43 25.59 -0.20
C GLU A 64 0.97 24.18 -0.52
N PHE A 65 1.48 23.45 0.49
CA PHE A 65 1.96 22.07 0.33
C PHE A 65 0.81 21.04 0.24
N ALA A 66 -0.43 21.46 0.51
CA ALA A 66 -1.64 20.65 0.39
C ALA A 66 -2.55 21.08 -0.79
N ASP A 67 -2.20 22.16 -1.50
CA ASP A 67 -3.07 22.77 -2.54
C ASP A 67 -3.44 21.80 -3.68
N ASP A 68 -2.63 20.77 -3.93
CA ASP A 68 -2.84 19.74 -4.95
C ASP A 68 -3.15 18.34 -4.37
N LYS A 69 -3.45 18.26 -3.07
CA LYS A 69 -3.65 17.00 -2.32
C LYS A 69 -4.88 17.04 -1.41
N GLU A 70 -5.87 17.87 -1.75
CA GLU A 70 -7.05 18.09 -0.91
C GLU A 70 -7.75 16.76 -0.56
N HIS A 71 -8.03 15.92 -1.55
CA HIS A 71 -8.75 14.67 -1.35
C HIS A 71 -7.86 13.56 -0.77
N ILE A 72 -6.55 13.58 -1.04
CA ILE A 72 -5.59 12.73 -0.33
C ILE A 72 -5.62 13.03 1.16
N VAL A 73 -5.52 14.31 1.54
CA VAL A 73 -5.56 14.74 2.95
C VAL A 73 -6.88 14.36 3.59
N MET A 74 -8.01 14.58 2.91
CA MET A 74 -9.32 14.15 3.42
C MET A 74 -9.39 12.63 3.61
N ALA A 75 -8.90 11.84 2.64
CA ALA A 75 -8.90 10.39 2.76
C ALA A 75 -8.01 9.92 3.93
N MET A 76 -6.82 10.51 4.10
CA MET A 76 -5.92 10.25 5.24
C MET A 76 -6.61 10.48 6.59
N ASP A 77 -7.32 11.60 6.75
CA ASP A 77 -8.09 11.92 7.96
C ASP A 77 -9.20 10.89 8.20
N LEU A 78 -9.92 10.49 7.14
CA LEU A 78 -11.04 9.54 7.22
C LEU A 78 -10.60 8.10 7.53
N VAL A 79 -9.34 7.73 7.27
CA VAL A 79 -8.82 6.39 7.63
C VAL A 79 -7.89 6.40 8.85
N GLY A 80 -7.47 7.59 9.30
CA GLY A 80 -6.51 7.73 10.39
C GLY A 80 -5.11 7.20 10.05
N SER A 81 -4.66 7.40 8.81
CA SER A 81 -3.39 6.87 8.29
C SER A 81 -2.63 7.88 7.44
N GLY A 82 -1.37 7.57 7.13
CA GLY A 82 -0.44 8.46 6.45
C GLY A 82 -0.35 8.24 4.93
N LEU A 83 0.36 9.14 4.26
CA LEU A 83 0.80 8.97 2.88
C LEU A 83 2.23 8.41 2.86
N ALA A 84 2.43 7.26 2.21
CA ALA A 84 3.76 6.75 1.91
C ALA A 84 4.14 7.14 0.48
N GLU A 85 5.19 7.94 0.33
CA GLU A 85 5.77 8.33 -0.95
C GLU A 85 6.99 7.45 -1.29
N PHE A 86 7.13 7.08 -2.56
CA PHE A 86 8.19 6.20 -3.03
C PHE A 86 9.10 6.91 -4.03
N ASP A 87 10.35 6.43 -4.13
CA ASP A 87 11.39 7.02 -5.00
C ASP A 87 11.02 7.03 -6.50
N ASP A 88 10.04 6.24 -6.93
CA ASP A 88 9.53 6.22 -8.30
C ASP A 88 8.45 7.27 -8.58
N GLY A 89 8.15 8.16 -7.61
CA GLY A 89 7.19 9.25 -7.72
C GLY A 89 5.73 8.83 -7.53
N THR A 90 5.50 7.57 -7.13
CA THR A 90 4.18 7.09 -6.74
C THR A 90 4.00 7.15 -5.23
N ALA A 91 2.74 7.10 -4.79
CA ALA A 91 2.38 7.07 -3.38
C ALA A 91 1.14 6.21 -3.14
N LEU A 92 0.92 5.82 -1.89
CA LEU A 92 -0.36 5.28 -1.41
C LEU A 92 -0.62 5.68 0.04
N ILE A 93 -1.89 5.63 0.44
CA ILE A 93 -2.32 5.84 1.83
C ILE A 93 -2.17 4.52 2.58
N THR A 94 -1.30 4.50 3.59
CA THR A 94 -0.94 3.27 4.32
C THR A 94 -0.25 3.56 5.65
N ASP A 95 -0.29 2.59 6.55
CA ASP A 95 0.59 2.49 7.71
C ASP A 95 1.38 1.18 7.63
N LEU A 96 2.67 1.30 7.30
CA LEU A 96 3.58 0.16 7.19
C LEU A 96 4.32 -0.13 8.50
N GLU A 97 4.15 0.68 9.54
CA GLU A 97 4.79 0.46 10.85
C GLU A 97 4.06 -0.62 11.64
N GLU A 98 2.73 -0.57 11.65
CA GLU A 98 1.86 -1.39 12.51
C GLU A 98 1.36 -2.69 11.82
N GLY A 99 2.00 -3.07 10.71
CA GLY A 99 1.87 -4.39 10.10
C GLY A 99 1.34 -4.40 8.65
N HIS A 100 0.89 -5.56 8.19
CA HIS A 100 0.58 -5.81 6.78
C HIS A 100 -0.88 -5.50 6.35
N GLY A 101 -1.70 -4.98 7.25
CA GLY A 101 -3.15 -4.88 7.05
C GLY A 101 -3.68 -3.48 6.71
N LEU A 102 -2.81 -2.46 6.72
CA LEU A 102 -3.20 -1.06 6.76
C LEU A 102 -2.89 -0.39 5.42
N ILE A 103 -3.54 -0.87 4.36
CA ILE A 103 -3.46 -0.31 3.01
C ILE A 103 -4.84 0.28 2.67
N TYR A 104 -4.90 1.55 2.28
CA TYR A 104 -6.15 2.29 2.10
C TYR A 104 -6.34 2.90 0.70
N SER A 105 -5.34 2.79 -0.18
CA SER A 105 -5.46 3.21 -1.57
C SER A 105 -4.56 2.34 -2.48
N PRO A 106 -4.79 2.33 -3.80
CA PRO A 106 -3.79 1.85 -4.74
C PRO A 106 -2.53 2.71 -4.66
N ARG A 107 -1.41 2.13 -5.11
CA ARG A 107 -0.17 2.88 -5.38
C ARG A 107 -0.24 3.53 -6.76
N LEU A 108 -0.25 4.86 -6.79
CA LEU A 108 -0.42 5.65 -8.00
C LEU A 108 0.50 6.88 -7.98
N PRO A 109 0.80 7.50 -9.14
CA PRO A 109 1.33 8.85 -9.18
C PRO A 109 0.47 9.81 -8.34
N ILE A 110 1.07 10.78 -7.65
CA ILE A 110 0.35 11.67 -6.71
C ILE A 110 -0.92 12.31 -7.32
N ALA A 111 -0.84 12.82 -8.55
CA ALA A 111 -1.98 13.45 -9.21
C ALA A 111 -3.11 12.44 -9.52
N GLU A 112 -2.75 11.20 -9.84
CA GLU A 112 -3.72 10.12 -10.07
C GLU A 112 -4.31 9.63 -8.75
N LEU A 113 -3.51 9.59 -7.68
CA LEU A 113 -3.99 9.27 -6.34
C LEU A 113 -4.98 10.32 -5.82
N GLU A 114 -4.71 11.61 -6.05
CA GLU A 114 -5.64 12.70 -5.73
C GLU A 114 -6.97 12.55 -6.47
N ALA A 115 -6.92 12.29 -7.79
CA ALA A 115 -8.13 12.04 -8.57
C ALA A 115 -8.89 10.80 -8.08
N PHE A 116 -8.18 9.73 -7.73
CA PHE A 116 -8.77 8.51 -7.17
C PHE A 116 -9.47 8.78 -5.83
N CYS A 117 -8.83 9.52 -4.92
CA CYS A 117 -9.42 9.90 -3.65
C CYS A 117 -10.66 10.78 -3.84
N ALA A 118 -10.63 11.71 -4.79
CA ALA A 118 -11.78 12.55 -5.13
C ALA A 118 -12.96 11.71 -5.66
N GLU A 119 -12.71 10.77 -6.56
CA GLU A 119 -13.74 9.90 -7.13
C GLU A 119 -14.38 8.98 -6.07
N HIS A 120 -13.62 8.60 -5.04
CA HIS A 120 -14.04 7.59 -4.07
C HIS A 120 -14.21 8.12 -2.64
N ILE A 121 -14.31 9.43 -2.46
CA ILE A 121 -14.36 10.05 -1.13
C ILE A 121 -15.52 9.52 -0.26
N GLU A 122 -16.66 9.21 -0.87
CA GLU A 122 -17.82 8.64 -0.18
C GLU A 122 -17.52 7.27 0.46
N ARG A 123 -16.60 6.48 -0.11
CA ARG A 123 -16.18 5.19 0.47
C ARG A 123 -15.34 5.39 1.72
N TYR A 124 -14.45 6.37 1.70
CA TYR A 124 -13.67 6.76 2.88
C TYR A 124 -14.58 7.32 3.96
N GLN A 125 -15.58 8.14 3.60
CA GLN A 125 -16.55 8.65 4.55
C GLN A 125 -17.35 7.51 5.19
N ALA A 126 -17.85 6.56 4.41
CA ALA A 126 -18.57 5.40 4.93
C ALA A 126 -17.70 4.53 5.86
N PHE A 127 -16.40 4.40 5.54
CA PHE A 127 -15.45 3.73 6.42
C PHE A 127 -15.28 4.48 7.75
N TYR A 128 -15.10 5.80 7.70
CA TYR A 128 -15.01 6.63 8.90
C TYR A 128 -16.29 6.54 9.73
N ASP A 129 -17.47 6.72 9.13
CA ASP A 129 -18.75 6.68 9.85
C ASP A 129 -18.97 5.36 10.60
N ALA A 130 -18.46 4.24 10.04
CA ALA A 130 -18.50 2.93 10.67
C ALA A 130 -17.48 2.73 11.80
N ASN A 131 -16.42 3.55 11.84
CA ASN A 131 -15.24 3.34 12.70
C ASN A 131 -14.80 4.60 13.48
N ALA A 132 -15.58 5.69 13.46
CA ALA A 132 -15.19 7.02 13.96
C ALA A 132 -14.63 6.98 15.38
N ASP A 133 -15.34 6.31 16.29
CA ASP A 133 -14.91 6.10 17.68
C ASP A 133 -13.52 5.46 17.81
N ALA A 134 -13.17 4.52 16.92
CA ALA A 134 -11.89 3.84 16.95
C ALA A 134 -10.78 4.74 16.39
N ILE A 135 -11.07 5.42 15.27
CA ILE A 135 -10.15 6.35 14.62
C ILE A 135 -9.83 7.55 15.54
N ASP A 136 -10.83 8.13 16.20
CA ASP A 136 -10.68 9.22 17.16
C ASP A 136 -9.85 8.82 18.40
N ARG A 137 -9.76 7.52 18.68
CA ARG A 137 -8.89 6.93 19.73
C ARG A 137 -7.54 6.46 19.19
N CYS A 138 -7.17 6.86 17.97
CA CYS A 138 -5.96 6.46 17.26
C CYS A 138 -5.82 4.94 17.11
N GLN A 139 -6.95 4.22 16.96
CA GLN A 139 -6.93 2.79 16.68
C GLN A 139 -6.90 2.58 15.17
N LEU A 140 -5.90 1.84 14.70
CA LEU A 140 -5.74 1.53 13.27
C LEU A 140 -6.69 0.39 12.89
N ILE A 141 -7.57 0.66 11.92
CA ILE A 141 -8.57 -0.30 11.46
C ILE A 141 -8.22 -0.74 10.04
N PRO A 142 -7.97 -2.04 9.80
CA PRO A 142 -7.75 -2.54 8.45
C PRO A 142 -8.95 -2.31 7.54
N MET A 143 -8.69 -1.95 6.29
CA MET A 143 -9.70 -1.88 5.24
C MET A 143 -9.38 -2.94 4.18
N GLN A 144 -10.38 -3.70 3.74
CA GLN A 144 -10.18 -4.66 2.65
C GLN A 144 -10.01 -3.89 1.33
N PRO A 145 -8.91 -4.05 0.58
CA PRO A 145 -8.73 -3.37 -0.70
C PRO A 145 -9.90 -3.64 -1.66
N TRP A 146 -10.48 -2.58 -2.25
CA TRP A 146 -11.62 -2.67 -3.18
C TRP A 146 -11.27 -2.24 -4.61
N TRP A 147 -10.10 -1.66 -4.82
CA TRP A 147 -9.61 -1.21 -6.13
C TRP A 147 -8.91 -2.33 -6.92
N GLN A 148 -8.77 -3.52 -6.35
CA GLN A 148 -8.12 -4.66 -6.99
C GLN A 148 -9.02 -5.43 -7.98
N GLU A 149 -10.18 -4.87 -8.35
CA GLU A 149 -10.96 -5.36 -9.47
C GLU A 149 -10.35 -4.87 -10.79
N SER A 150 -9.52 -5.71 -11.42
CA SER A 150 -9.16 -5.48 -12.82
C SER A 150 -10.42 -5.59 -13.68
N PRO A 151 -10.59 -4.70 -14.68
CA PRO A 151 -11.67 -4.82 -15.65
C PRO A 151 -11.58 -6.20 -16.29
N THR A 152 -12.72 -6.89 -16.37
CA THR A 152 -12.89 -8.04 -17.24
C THR A 152 -12.24 -7.69 -18.59
N GLN A 153 -11.17 -8.40 -18.95
CA GLN A 153 -10.77 -8.52 -20.35
C GLN A 153 -11.95 -9.19 -21.07
N GLU A 154 -12.94 -8.39 -21.49
CA GLU A 154 -13.80 -8.81 -22.58
C GLU A 154 -12.88 -8.87 -23.80
N GLY A 155 -12.47 -10.10 -24.12
CA GLY A 155 -11.89 -10.46 -25.38
C GLY A 155 -12.85 -10.04 -26.48
N GLY A 156 -12.69 -8.82 -26.97
CA GLY A 156 -13.22 -8.37 -28.24
C GLY A 156 -12.55 -9.20 -29.32
N ILE A 157 -13.20 -10.31 -29.69
CA ILE A 157 -12.95 -10.97 -30.97
C ILE A 157 -13.39 -9.96 -32.03
N ILE A 158 -12.43 -9.19 -32.54
CA ILE A 158 -12.62 -8.41 -33.75
C ILE A 158 -12.62 -9.42 -34.90
N SER A 159 -13.80 -9.90 -35.29
CA SER A 159 -13.99 -10.60 -36.55
C SER A 159 -13.88 -9.60 -37.69
N LEU A 160 -12.72 -9.55 -38.33
CA LEU A 160 -12.56 -8.91 -39.63
C LEU A 160 -13.06 -9.88 -40.71
N SER A 161 -14.31 -9.71 -41.14
CA SER A 161 -14.78 -10.24 -42.42
C SER A 161 -14.87 -9.08 -43.40
N GLY A 162 -13.94 -9.05 -44.36
CA GLY A 162 -13.97 -8.14 -45.50
C GLY A 162 -15.09 -8.49 -46.50
N PRO A 163 -15.32 -7.63 -47.50
CA PRO A 163 -16.49 -7.71 -48.37
C PRO A 163 -16.25 -8.66 -49.55
N GLU A 164 -17.19 -9.58 -49.78
CA GLU A 164 -17.50 -10.15 -51.10
C GLU A 164 -19.02 -10.34 -51.23
#